data_AF-A0A538L1W2-F1
#
_entry.id   AF-A0A538L1W2-F1
#
_cell.length_a   1.000
_cell.length_b   1.000
_cell.length_c   1.000
_cell.angle_alpha   90.00
_cell.angle_beta   90.00
_cell.angle_gamma   90.00
#
_symmetry.space_group_name_H-M   'P 1'
#
loop_
_entity.id
_entity.type
_entity.pdbx_description
1 polymer ?
#
loop_
_entity_poly.entity_id
_entity_poly.type
_entity_poly.pdbx_seq_one_letter_code
_entity_poly.pdbx_strand_id
1 'polypeptide(L)'
;MPAPRLFRPPYGSFNASTLSILHANRMLMVLWTVDTKDFSRPGTQRIIYTALSGARPGAVILMHDGGAARGQTVAALPRIIQMLRRRGYRFVTVPRLLRDDPPPRGQPPPHPLAGAGFLPSPPRR
;
A
#
# COMPACT_ATOMS: atom_id res chain seq x y z
N MET A 1 -22.26 -10.70 3.96
CA MET A 1 -21.28 -9.68 4.40
C MET A 1 -21.41 -8.46 3.50
N PRO A 2 -21.21 -7.23 4.00
CA PRO A 2 -21.25 -6.04 3.15
C PRO A 2 -20.10 -6.08 2.12
N ALA A 3 -20.36 -5.58 0.92
CA ALA A 3 -19.36 -5.51 -0.15
C ALA A 3 -18.21 -4.55 0.23
N PRO A 4 -16.95 -4.86 -0.14
CA PRO A 4 -15.83 -3.95 0.06
C PRO A 4 -16.04 -2.60 -0.64
N ARG A 5 -15.69 -1.50 0.03
CA ARG A 5 -15.81 -0.13 -0.52
C ARG A 5 -14.46 0.53 -0.85
N LEU A 6 -13.36 -0.17 -0.60
CA LEU A 6 -12.01 0.29 -0.90
C LEU A 6 -11.45 -0.55 -2.04
N PHE A 7 -10.76 0.11 -2.96
CA PHE A 7 -10.11 -0.53 -4.11
C PHE A 7 -8.66 -0.08 -4.21
N ARG A 8 -7.76 -1.01 -4.47
CA ARG A 8 -6.37 -0.70 -4.83
C ARG A 8 -6.08 -1.37 -6.18
N PRO A 9 -5.84 -0.60 -7.24
CA PRO A 9 -5.50 -1.20 -8.52
C PRO A 9 -4.22 -2.01 -8.39
N PRO A 10 -4.16 -3.22 -8.98
CA PRO A 10 -2.91 -3.94 -9.14
C PRO A 10 -1.84 -3.00 -9.72
N TYR A 11 -0.61 -3.11 -9.21
CA TYR A 11 0.52 -2.32 -9.68
C TYR A 11 0.39 -0.79 -9.49
N GLY A 12 -0.69 -0.30 -8.87
CA GLY A 12 -0.98 1.13 -8.85
C GLY A 12 -1.40 1.68 -10.23
N SER A 13 -1.75 0.80 -11.16
CA SER A 13 -2.08 1.14 -12.55
C SER A 13 -3.58 1.37 -12.71
N PHE A 14 -3.97 2.58 -13.11
CA PHE A 14 -5.35 2.96 -13.35
C PHE A 14 -5.43 4.01 -14.46
N ASN A 15 -6.62 4.17 -15.01
CA ASN A 15 -6.93 5.18 -16.02
C ASN A 15 -8.33 5.78 -15.79
N ALA A 16 -8.78 6.65 -16.69
CA ALA A 16 -10.10 7.28 -16.61
C ALA A 16 -11.26 6.26 -16.54
N SER A 17 -11.14 5.14 -17.24
CA SER A 17 -12.14 4.07 -17.18
C SER A 17 -12.19 3.41 -15.80
N THR A 18 -11.03 3.08 -15.21
CA THR A 18 -10.95 2.60 -13.82
C THR A 18 -11.62 3.57 -12.86
N LEU A 19 -11.31 4.86 -12.95
CA LEU A 19 -11.89 5.89 -12.07
C LEU A 19 -13.41 6.00 -12.23
N SER A 20 -13.91 5.95 -13.47
CA SER A 20 -15.35 5.99 -13.77
C SER A 20 -16.10 4.80 -13.17
N ILE A 21 -15.55 3.59 -13.29
CA ILE A 21 -16.11 2.37 -12.71
C ILE A 21 -16.16 2.47 -11.18
N LEU A 22 -15.08 2.91 -10.54
CA LEU A 22 -15.04 3.06 -9.09
C LEU A 22 -16.04 4.11 -8.59
N HIS A 23 -16.19 5.22 -9.32
CA HIS A 23 -17.17 6.25 -9.02
C HIS A 23 -18.61 5.72 -9.11
N ALA A 24 -18.96 5.03 -10.21
CA ALA A 24 -20.27 4.42 -10.41
C ALA A 24 -20.63 3.40 -9.31
N ASN A 25 -19.64 2.68 -8.79
CA ASN A 25 -19.79 1.69 -7.72
C ASN A 25 -19.62 2.28 -6.31
N ARG A 26 -19.45 3.59 -6.17
CA ARG A 26 -19.24 4.29 -4.87
C ARG A 26 -18.08 3.69 -4.07
N MET A 27 -17.02 3.30 -4.77
CA MET A 27 -15.78 2.76 -4.22
C MET A 27 -14.70 3.84 -4.16
N LEU A 28 -13.84 3.76 -3.15
CA LEU A 28 -12.71 4.67 -3.00
C LEU A 28 -11.41 3.98 -3.41
N MET A 29 -10.66 4.61 -4.33
CA MET A 29 -9.33 4.16 -4.68
C MET A 29 -8.32 4.56 -3.60
N VAL A 30 -7.52 3.60 -3.12
CA VAL A 30 -6.52 3.80 -2.07
C VAL A 30 -5.17 3.25 -2.52
N LEU A 31 -4.20 4.14 -2.74
CA LEU A 31 -2.83 3.79 -3.07
C LEU A 31 -1.99 3.64 -1.78
N TRP A 32 -0.71 4.01 -1.86
CA TRP A 32 0.24 3.99 -0.76
C TRP A 32 1.22 5.17 -0.91
N THR A 33 1.85 5.55 0.20
CA THR A 33 2.89 6.60 0.23
C THR A 33 4.28 6.00 0.42
N VAL A 34 4.37 4.76 0.88
CA VAL A 34 5.63 4.02 1.07
C VAL A 34 5.49 2.66 0.44
N ASP A 35 6.37 2.34 -0.50
CA ASP A 35 6.49 1.00 -1.09
C ASP A 35 7.72 0.31 -0.51
N THR A 36 7.54 -0.72 0.32
CA THR A 36 8.69 -1.43 0.92
C THR A 36 9.42 -2.31 -0.08
N LYS A 37 8.86 -2.52 -1.29
CA LYS A 37 9.35 -3.46 -2.30
C LYS A 37 9.55 -4.86 -1.74
N ASP A 38 8.79 -5.25 -0.73
CA ASP A 38 8.94 -6.55 -0.06
C ASP A 38 8.67 -7.73 -1.01
N PHE A 39 7.86 -7.49 -2.05
CA PHE A 39 7.59 -8.48 -3.09
C PHE A 39 8.86 -8.97 -3.81
N SER A 40 9.89 -8.12 -3.96
CA SER A 40 11.16 -8.47 -4.61
C SER A 40 12.13 -9.23 -3.69
N ARG A 41 11.75 -9.45 -2.43
CA ARG A 41 12.56 -10.11 -1.38
C ARG A 41 13.92 -9.41 -1.13
N PRO A 42 13.95 -8.09 -0.86
CA PRO A 42 15.18 -7.31 -0.75
C PRO A 42 15.94 -7.53 0.58
N GLY A 43 15.46 -8.40 1.46
CA GLY A 43 15.99 -8.64 2.80
C GLY A 43 15.18 -7.94 3.90
N THR A 44 15.03 -8.60 5.05
CA THR A 44 14.24 -8.13 6.20
C THR A 44 14.65 -6.72 6.66
N GLN A 45 15.95 -6.44 6.74
CA GLN A 45 16.45 -5.13 7.17
C GLN A 45 16.12 -4.01 6.19
N ARG A 46 16.14 -4.29 4.88
CA ARG A 46 15.76 -3.31 3.86
C ARG A 46 14.27 -2.97 3.95
N ILE A 47 13.42 -3.97 4.20
CA ILE A 47 11.97 -3.77 4.43
C ILE A 47 11.75 -2.88 5.66
N ILE A 48 12.42 -3.20 6.78
CA ILE A 48 12.35 -2.41 8.02
C ILE A 48 12.78 -0.97 7.76
N TYR A 49 13.95 -0.78 7.14
CA TYR A 49 14.49 0.55 6.86
C TYR A 49 13.52 1.39 6.02
N THR A 50 13.03 0.86 4.90
CA THR A 50 12.12 1.58 3.99
C THR A 50 10.81 1.95 4.68
N ALA A 51 10.23 1.04 5.47
CA ALA A 51 9.02 1.33 6.23
C ALA A 51 9.23 2.43 7.28
N LEU A 52 10.35 2.39 8.02
CA LEU A 52 10.64 3.35 9.07
C LEU A 52 11.09 4.72 8.55
N SER A 53 11.74 4.79 7.38
CA SER A 53 12.19 6.06 6.79
C SER A 53 11.05 6.80 6.08
N GLY A 54 10.10 6.08 5.49
CA GLY A 54 8.91 6.68 4.87
C GLY A 54 7.78 7.02 5.83
N ALA A 55 7.91 6.68 7.12
CA ALA A 55 6.86 6.89 8.10
C ALA A 55 6.68 8.37 8.45
N ARG A 56 5.45 8.85 8.30
CA ARG A 56 4.97 10.19 8.67
C ARG A 56 3.48 10.10 9.03
N PRO A 57 2.90 11.11 9.72
CA PRO A 57 1.45 11.18 9.89
C PRO A 57 0.72 11.00 8.55
N GLY A 58 -0.31 10.18 8.54
CA GLY A 58 -1.10 9.84 7.35
C GLY A 58 -0.45 8.86 6.36
N ALA A 59 0.75 8.33 6.64
CA ALA A 59 1.40 7.38 5.72
C ALA A 59 0.62 6.06 5.57
N VAL A 60 0.53 5.57 4.32
CA VAL A 60 0.05 4.23 3.98
C VAL A 60 1.23 3.42 3.45
N ILE A 61 1.65 2.42 4.21
CA ILE A 61 2.81 1.55 3.89
C ILE A 61 2.30 0.29 3.18
N LEU A 62 2.76 0.06 1.94
CA LEU A 62 2.43 -1.13 1.16
C LEU A 62 3.35 -2.30 1.52
N MET A 63 2.74 -3.47 1.76
CA MET A 63 3.37 -4.77 1.94
C MET A 63 2.50 -5.87 1.31
N HIS A 64 3.05 -7.06 1.12
CA HIS A 64 2.39 -8.18 0.44
C HIS A 64 2.38 -9.46 1.28
N ASP A 65 1.27 -10.17 1.25
CA ASP A 65 1.06 -11.49 1.87
C ASP A 65 0.94 -12.64 0.85
N GLY A 66 0.94 -12.33 -0.46
CA GLY A 66 0.86 -13.31 -1.55
C GLY A 66 1.96 -13.19 -2.63
N GLY A 67 1.88 -14.06 -3.64
CA GLY A 67 2.67 -13.99 -4.88
C GLY A 67 4.08 -14.62 -4.87
N ALA A 68 4.58 -15.07 -3.71
CA ALA A 68 5.78 -15.90 -3.51
C ALA A 68 6.01 -16.08 -2.00
N ALA A 69 7.14 -16.68 -1.59
CA ALA A 69 7.56 -16.71 -0.18
C ALA A 69 7.64 -15.29 0.42
N ARG A 70 7.01 -15.08 1.59
CA ARG A 70 6.92 -13.80 2.33
C ARG A 70 7.66 -13.82 3.68
N GLY A 71 8.57 -14.76 3.90
CA GLY A 71 9.30 -14.90 5.17
C GLY A 71 10.01 -13.62 5.63
N GLN A 72 10.58 -12.84 4.70
CA GLN A 72 11.22 -11.55 5.03
C GLN A 72 10.20 -10.50 5.47
N THR A 73 9.03 -10.43 4.82
CA THR A 73 7.93 -9.53 5.22
C THR A 73 7.43 -9.88 6.61
N VAL A 74 7.16 -11.16 6.87
CA VAL A 74 6.69 -11.66 8.16
C VAL A 74 7.73 -11.40 9.26
N ALA A 75 9.02 -11.61 8.98
CA ALA A 75 10.10 -11.33 9.93
C ALA A 75 10.29 -9.82 10.21
N ALA A 76 9.98 -8.95 9.24
CA ALA A 76 10.13 -7.49 9.38
C ALA A 76 9.00 -6.86 10.22
N LEU A 77 7.78 -7.39 10.10
CA LEU A 77 6.56 -6.82 10.68
C LEU A 77 6.66 -6.52 12.19
N PRO A 78 7.11 -7.45 13.07
CA PRO A 78 7.19 -7.20 14.50
C PRO A 78 8.05 -5.97 14.84
N ARG A 79 9.22 -5.84 14.18
CA ARG A 79 10.15 -4.73 14.43
C ARG A 79 9.59 -3.40 13.93
N ILE A 80 8.94 -3.39 12.76
CA ILE A 80 8.30 -2.20 12.22
C ILE A 80 7.19 -1.70 13.16
N ILE A 81 6.31 -2.61 13.59
CA ILE A 81 5.20 -2.28 14.51
C ILE A 81 5.74 -1.73 15.83
N GLN A 82 6.73 -2.41 16.43
CA GLN A 82 7.35 -1.98 17.68
C GLN A 82 7.96 -0.59 17.57
N MET A 83 8.78 -0.35 16.53
CA MET A 83 9.50 0.92 16.37
C MET A 83 8.57 2.09 16.04
N LEU A 84 7.54 1.87 15.21
CA LEU A 84 6.56 2.92 14.91
C LEU A 84 5.72 3.26 16.14
N ARG A 85 5.30 2.28 16.95
CA ARG A 85 4.62 2.55 18.23
C ARG A 85 5.51 3.34 19.19
N ARG A 86 6.81 3.00 19.29
CA ARG A 86 7.77 3.75 20.11
C ARG A 86 7.96 5.20 19.66
N ARG A 87 7.78 5.48 18.37
CA ARG A 87 7.79 6.85 17.81
C ARG A 87 6.45 7.59 17.97
N GLY A 88 5.48 7.01 18.68
CA GLY A 88 4.17 7.63 18.93
C GLY A 88 3.11 7.38 17.85
N TYR A 89 3.39 6.56 16.83
CA TYR A 89 2.41 6.26 15.80
C TYR A 89 1.34 5.27 16.28
N ARG A 90 0.10 5.48 15.83
CA ARG A 90 -0.99 4.50 15.93
C ARG A 90 -1.24 3.85 14.57
N PHE A 91 -1.43 2.54 14.59
CA PHE A 91 -1.92 1.81 13.42
C PHE A 91 -3.44 1.88 13.40
N VAL A 92 -4.00 2.26 12.27
CA VAL A 92 -5.44 2.37 12.04
C VAL A 92 -5.79 1.74 10.71
N THR A 93 -7.07 1.43 10.52
CA THR A 93 -7.58 1.03 9.21
C THR A 93 -7.69 2.24 8.29
N VAL A 94 -7.68 2.03 6.98
CA VAL A 94 -7.87 3.12 6.00
C VAL A 94 -9.17 3.91 6.24
N PRO A 95 -10.33 3.30 6.52
CA PRO A 95 -11.54 4.06 6.83
C PRO A 95 -11.43 4.92 8.09
N ARG A 96 -10.59 4.52 9.07
CA ARG A 96 -10.34 5.34 10.26
C ARG A 96 -9.37 6.48 9.94
N LEU A 97 -8.31 6.21 9.18
CA LEU A 97 -7.39 7.23 8.68
C LEU A 97 -8.14 8.36 7.98
N LEU A 98 -9.01 8.03 7.02
CA LEU A 98 -9.77 9.02 6.25
C LEU A 98 -10.78 9.83 7.08
N ARG A 99 -11.19 9.33 8.26
CA ARG A 99 -12.03 10.08 9.20
C ARG A 99 -11.21 11.02 10.07
N ASP A 100 -10.05 10.56 10.53
CA ASP A 100 -9.18 11.32 11.43
C ASP A 100 -8.35 12.37 10.67
N ASP A 101 -7.97 12.08 9.43
CA ASP A 101 -7.13 12.92 8.54
C ASP A 101 -7.64 12.80 7.09
N PRO A 102 -8.75 13.47 6.75
CA PRO A 102 -9.32 13.40 5.41
C PRO A 102 -8.40 14.08 4.39
N PRO A 103 -8.34 13.58 3.14
CA PRO A 103 -7.60 14.24 2.08
C PRO A 103 -8.11 15.69 1.88
N PRO A 104 -7.24 16.63 1.46
CA PRO A 104 -7.64 17.99 1.16
C PRO A 104 -8.80 18.03 0.15
N ARG A 105 -9.73 18.98 0.35
CA ARG A 105 -10.81 19.21 -0.60
C ARG A 105 -10.22 19.62 -1.95
N GLY A 106 -10.73 19.04 -3.04
CA GLY A 106 -10.25 19.33 -4.39
C GLY A 106 -8.88 18.72 -4.72
N GLN A 107 -8.42 17.72 -3.95
CA GLN A 107 -7.23 16.96 -4.34
C GLN A 107 -7.41 16.41 -5.77
N PRO A 108 -6.50 16.72 -6.71
CA PRO A 108 -6.59 16.18 -8.06
C PRO A 108 -6.50 14.66 -7.99
N PRO A 109 -7.11 13.95 -8.96
CA PRO A 109 -6.96 12.50 -9.02
C PRO A 109 -5.46 12.17 -9.03
N PRO A 110 -5.04 11.12 -8.30
CA PRO A 110 -3.63 10.73 -8.30
C PRO A 110 -3.17 10.43 -9.72
N HIS A 111 -1.89 10.61 -10.00
CA HIS A 111 -1.28 10.12 -11.24
C HIS A 111 -0.99 8.62 -11.10
N PRO A 112 -1.07 7.84 -12.19
CA PRO A 112 -0.63 6.45 -12.18
C PRO A 112 0.79 6.35 -11.66
N LEU A 113 1.07 5.37 -10.79
CA LEU A 113 2.42 5.15 -10.30
C LEU A 113 3.27 4.57 -11.44
N ALA A 114 4.14 5.38 -12.02
CA ALA A 114 5.09 4.92 -13.04
C ALA A 114 6.01 3.84 -12.45
N GLY A 115 6.15 2.70 -13.14
CA GLY A 115 7.23 1.75 -12.87
C GLY A 115 6.87 0.44 -12.16
N ALA A 116 5.60 0.03 -12.12
CA ALA A 116 5.27 -1.37 -11.83
C ALA A 116 5.38 -2.21 -13.12
N GLY A 117 6.61 -2.29 -13.64
CA GLY A 117 6.94 -3.07 -14.83
C GLY A 117 6.58 -4.54 -14.64
N PHE A 118 5.87 -5.08 -15.62
CA PHE A 118 5.68 -6.51 -15.79
C PHE A 118 7.04 -7.16 -16.03
N LEU A 119 7.55 -7.93 -15.08
CA LEU A 119 8.49 -9.00 -15.41
C LEU A 119 7.63 -10.20 -15.82
N PRO A 120 7.71 -10.69 -17.08
CA PRO A 120 7.03 -11.91 -17.47
C PRO A 120 7.48 -13.04 -16.54
N SER A 121 6.53 -13.86 -16.10
CA SER A 121 6.86 -15.10 -15.40
C SER A 121 7.71 -15.98 -16.34
N PRO A 122 8.80 -16.60 -15.87
CA PRO A 122 9.51 -17.58 -16.69
C PRO A 122 8.56 -18.73 -17.04
N PRO A 123 8.69 -19.34 -18.23
CA PRO A 123 7.84 -20.46 -18.62
C PRO A 123 7.99 -21.58 -17.58
N ARG A 124 6.85 -22.15 -17.17
CA ARG A 124 6.84 -23.37 -16.35
C ARG A 124 7.51 -24.46 -17.19
N ARG A 125 8.60 -25.02 -16.66
CA ARG A 125 9.14 -26.31 -17.13
C ARG A 125 8.24 -27.43 -16.64
#